data_AF-A0A936W0W9-F1
#
_entry.id   AF-A0A936W0W9-F1
#
_cell.length_a   1.000
_cell.length_b   1.000
_cell.length_c   1.000
_cell.angle_alpha   90.00
_cell.angle_beta   90.00
_cell.angle_gamma   90.00
#
_symmetry.space_group_name_H-M   'P 1'
#
loop_
_entity.id
_entity.type
_entity.pdbx_description
1 polymer ?
#
loop_
_entity_poly.entity_id
_entity_poly.type
_entity_poly.pdbx_seq_one_letter_code
_entity_poly.pdbx_strand_id
1 'polypeptide(L)'
;MKCSIAFFFILFSLQQLVAQTAYVDSLLQLIAVERDDAKRVDLIISIFSPEFETDPGLIIETGRQLLNQAENNEDLISEAVAYSFFGHGYRLSGNSIEGLDYHINALQLAEKCGNQSILALVKSQMAHIYKDREENGKAIRLYMEADAHANKGTNKIMTVWPLVNAGAVYLNANRLDSALICLQRGYEHSLQLKYENQLAYILTNLGGVQSKLGNTALP
;
A
#
# COMPACT_ATOMS: atom_id res chain seq x y z
N MET A 1 -36.83 17.24 12.91
CA MET A 1 -36.19 16.83 11.63
C MET A 1 -34.66 16.94 11.64
N LYS A 2 -34.01 17.92 12.30
CA LYS A 2 -32.54 18.00 12.36
C LYS A 2 -31.86 16.90 13.20
N CYS A 3 -32.44 16.48 14.34
CA CYS A 3 -31.87 15.38 15.15
C CYS A 3 -31.93 14.00 14.47
N SER A 4 -32.98 13.73 13.68
CA SER A 4 -33.13 12.44 12.99
C SER A 4 -32.09 12.24 11.88
N ILE A 5 -31.68 13.34 11.24
CA ILE A 5 -30.64 13.32 10.20
C ILE A 5 -29.26 13.08 10.83
N ALA A 6 -28.93 13.80 11.92
CA ALA A 6 -27.67 13.59 12.63
C ALA A 6 -27.55 12.16 13.20
N PHE A 7 -28.64 11.59 13.74
CA PHE A 7 -28.66 10.22 14.24
C PHE A 7 -28.50 9.18 13.12
N PHE A 8 -29.10 9.42 11.95
CA PHE A 8 -28.94 8.56 10.78
C PHE A 8 -27.51 8.60 10.23
N PHE A 9 -26.86 9.77 10.20
CA PHE A 9 -25.45 9.88 9.81
C PHE A 9 -24.51 9.17 10.79
N ILE A 10 -24.76 9.25 12.10
CA ILE A 10 -23.96 8.55 13.12
C ILE A 10 -24.11 7.03 12.97
N LEU A 11 -25.34 6.54 12.74
CA LEU A 11 -25.59 5.11 12.49
C LEU A 11 -24.92 4.62 11.21
N PHE A 12 -24.94 5.43 10.15
CA PHE A 12 -24.29 5.08 8.88
C PHE A 12 -22.76 5.02 9.02
N SER A 13 -22.14 5.96 9.76
CA SER A 13 -20.70 5.92 10.01
C SER A 13 -20.26 4.73 10.85
N LEU A 14 -21.09 4.29 11.81
CA LEU A 14 -20.79 3.12 12.63
C LEU A 14 -20.84 1.81 11.82
N GLN A 15 -21.76 1.70 10.85
CA GLN A 15 -21.86 0.52 9.99
C GLN A 15 -20.64 0.34 9.08
N GLN A 16 -20.07 1.44 8.56
CA GLN A 16 -18.86 1.36 7.74
C GLN A 16 -17.65 0.88 8.55
N LEU A 17 -17.49 1.36 9.79
CA LEU A 17 -16.40 0.94 10.67
C LEU A 17 -16.49 -0.54 11.05
N VAL A 18 -17.71 -1.05 11.34
CA VAL A 18 -17.95 -2.46 11.65
C VAL A 18 -17.70 -3.36 10.42
N ALA A 19 -18.08 -2.91 9.23
CA ALA A 19 -17.85 -3.69 8.01
C ALA A 19 -16.35 -3.79 7.67
N GLN A 20 -15.60 -2.71 7.86
CA GLN A 20 -14.16 -2.67 7.60
C GLN A 20 -13.38 -3.60 8.54
N THR A 21 -13.67 -3.51 9.83
CA THR A 21 -13.08 -4.41 10.85
C THR A 21 -13.40 -5.87 10.55
N ALA A 22 -14.65 -6.18 10.21
CA ALA A 22 -15.05 -7.55 9.84
C ALA A 22 -14.32 -8.09 8.59
N TYR A 23 -14.01 -7.25 7.60
CA TYR A 23 -13.23 -7.65 6.43
C TYR A 23 -11.79 -8.02 6.79
N VAL A 24 -11.13 -7.16 7.57
CA VAL A 24 -9.75 -7.40 8.03
C VAL A 24 -9.67 -8.64 8.92
N ASP A 25 -10.61 -8.79 9.86
CA ASP A 25 -10.68 -9.96 10.75
C ASP A 25 -10.81 -11.27 9.95
N SER A 26 -11.62 -11.27 8.88
CA SER A 26 -11.78 -12.41 7.98
C SER A 26 -10.46 -12.77 7.28
N LEU A 27 -9.74 -11.77 6.77
CA LEU A 27 -8.44 -12.00 6.14
C LEU A 27 -7.41 -12.54 7.14
N LEU A 28 -7.36 -12.00 8.36
CA LEU A 28 -6.45 -12.48 9.40
C LEU A 28 -6.72 -13.94 9.81
N GLN A 29 -7.98 -14.38 9.81
CA GLN A 29 -8.33 -15.78 10.03
C GLN A 29 -7.83 -16.68 8.90
N LEU A 30 -7.97 -16.23 7.64
CA LEU A 30 -7.48 -16.97 6.48
C LEU A 30 -5.95 -17.06 6.47
N ILE A 31 -5.25 -15.97 6.78
CA ILE A 31 -3.79 -15.90 6.87
C ILE A 31 -3.27 -16.91 7.90
N ALA A 32 -3.91 -16.99 9.07
CA ALA A 32 -3.47 -17.86 10.17
C ALA A 32 -3.50 -19.36 9.84
N VAL A 33 -4.33 -19.78 8.87
CA VAL A 33 -4.48 -21.20 8.49
C VAL A 33 -3.87 -21.55 7.14
N GLU A 34 -3.56 -20.56 6.31
CA GLU A 34 -2.95 -20.76 4.99
C GLU A 34 -1.48 -21.16 5.14
N ARG A 35 -1.10 -22.27 4.50
CA ARG A 35 0.25 -22.85 4.58
C ARG A 35 1.11 -22.52 3.37
N ASP A 36 0.50 -22.15 2.26
CA ASP A 36 1.20 -21.70 1.06
C ASP A 36 1.59 -20.22 1.20
N ASP A 37 2.90 -19.96 1.22
CA ASP A 37 3.42 -18.60 1.40
C ASP A 37 2.98 -17.63 0.29
N ALA A 38 2.85 -18.10 -0.96
CA ALA A 38 2.44 -17.22 -2.05
C ALA A 38 0.97 -16.79 -1.88
N LYS A 39 0.09 -17.72 -1.52
CA LYS A 39 -1.31 -17.39 -1.20
C LYS A 39 -1.44 -16.55 0.07
N ARG A 40 -0.61 -16.81 1.08
CA ARG A 40 -0.59 -16.00 2.31
C ARG A 40 -0.21 -14.56 1.99
N VAL A 41 0.78 -14.35 1.13
CA VAL A 41 1.15 -13.03 0.61
C VAL A 41 0.00 -12.36 -0.15
N ASP A 42 -0.75 -13.10 -0.97
CA ASP A 42 -1.92 -12.56 -1.67
C ASP A 42 -3.01 -12.08 -0.70
N LEU A 43 -3.26 -12.85 0.37
CA LEU A 43 -4.20 -12.48 1.43
C LEU A 43 -3.73 -11.24 2.19
N ILE A 44 -2.45 -11.18 2.54
CA ILE A 44 -1.84 -10.02 3.21
C ILE A 44 -1.97 -8.76 2.35
N ILE A 45 -1.67 -8.86 1.06
CA ILE A 45 -1.75 -7.71 0.14
C ILE A 45 -3.19 -7.24 -0.03
N SER A 46 -4.16 -8.17 0.10
CA SER A 46 -5.59 -7.84 0.05
C SER A 46 -6.07 -7.03 1.26
N ILE A 47 -5.32 -7.00 2.38
CA ILE A 47 -5.63 -6.13 3.53
C ILE A 47 -5.54 -4.66 3.15
N PHE A 48 -4.59 -4.30 2.27
CA PHE A 48 -4.39 -2.92 1.82
C PHE A 48 -5.49 -2.50 0.84
N SER A 49 -6.60 -2.03 1.39
CA SER A 49 -7.68 -1.36 0.66
C SER A 49 -7.63 0.16 0.88
N PRO A 50 -8.16 0.98 -0.04
CA PRO A 50 -8.26 2.42 0.17
C PRO A 50 -8.90 2.82 1.50
N GLU A 51 -9.88 2.05 1.97
CA GLU A 51 -10.54 2.27 3.26
C GLU A 51 -9.60 1.95 4.44
N PHE A 52 -8.89 0.81 4.38
CA PHE A 52 -7.89 0.43 5.38
C PHE A 52 -6.80 1.48 5.54
N GLU A 53 -6.34 2.09 4.45
CA GLU A 53 -5.25 3.07 4.46
C GLU A 53 -5.60 4.41 5.12
N THR A 54 -6.83 4.60 5.61
CA THR A 54 -7.28 5.86 6.23
C THR A 54 -7.31 5.87 7.75
N ASP A 55 -7.18 4.70 8.41
CA ASP A 55 -7.26 4.58 9.87
C ASP A 55 -5.92 4.08 10.46
N PRO A 56 -5.08 4.96 11.04
CA PRO A 56 -3.82 4.55 11.63
C PRO A 56 -3.98 3.59 12.83
N GLY A 57 -5.08 3.71 13.59
CA GLY A 57 -5.33 2.86 14.74
C GLY A 57 -5.63 1.44 14.32
N LEU A 58 -6.49 1.27 13.31
CA LEU A 58 -6.78 -0.03 12.71
C LEU A 58 -5.51 -0.66 12.12
N ILE A 59 -4.71 0.10 11.37
CA ILE A 59 -3.47 -0.39 10.76
C ILE A 59 -2.51 -0.93 11.82
N ILE A 60 -2.31 -0.19 12.92
CA ILE A 60 -1.42 -0.61 14.02
C ILE A 60 -1.98 -1.87 14.70
N GLU A 61 -3.29 -1.94 14.93
CA GLU A 61 -3.90 -3.11 15.56
C GLU A 61 -3.82 -4.36 14.66
N THR A 62 -4.03 -4.22 13.36
CA THR A 62 -3.82 -5.30 12.38
C THR A 62 -2.37 -5.79 12.40
N GLY A 63 -1.40 -4.87 12.46
CA GLY A 63 0.01 -5.22 12.65
C GLY A 63 0.25 -6.03 13.93
N ARG A 64 -0.37 -5.63 15.05
CA ARG A 64 -0.25 -6.35 16.34
C ARG A 64 -0.81 -7.77 16.25
N GLN A 65 -1.99 -7.91 15.65
CA GLN A 65 -2.63 -9.22 15.49
C GLN A 65 -1.82 -10.13 14.58
N LEU A 66 -1.30 -9.61 13.47
CA LEU A 66 -0.45 -10.35 12.55
C LEU A 66 0.87 -10.78 13.21
N LEU A 67 1.49 -9.91 14.02
CA LEU A 67 2.70 -10.24 14.78
C LEU A 67 2.44 -11.36 15.79
N ASN A 68 1.36 -11.27 16.56
CA ASN A 68 0.98 -12.31 17.52
C ASN A 68 0.75 -13.68 16.84
N GLN A 69 0.21 -13.69 15.61
CA GLN A 69 0.07 -14.92 14.82
C GLN A 69 1.44 -15.45 14.35
N ALA A 70 2.36 -14.56 13.98
CA ALA A 70 3.69 -14.91 13.49
C ALA A 70 4.61 -15.50 14.58
N GLU A 71 4.57 -14.95 15.79
CA GLU A 71 5.41 -15.39 16.93
C GLU A 71 5.19 -16.87 17.29
N ASN A 72 3.99 -17.39 17.05
CA ASN A 72 3.68 -18.80 17.33
C ASN A 72 4.29 -19.78 16.32
N ASN A 73 4.74 -19.30 15.15
CA ASN A 73 5.06 -20.16 13.99
C ASN A 73 6.39 -19.80 13.28
N GLU A 74 7.19 -18.88 13.81
CA GLU A 74 8.42 -18.36 13.16
C GLU A 74 8.15 -17.80 11.73
N ASP A 75 6.98 -17.20 11.52
CA ASP A 75 6.57 -16.67 10.21
C ASP A 75 7.19 -15.29 9.92
N LEU A 76 8.39 -15.29 9.34
CA LEU A 76 9.11 -14.08 8.95
C LEU A 76 8.35 -13.21 7.91
N ILE A 77 7.45 -13.79 7.11
CA ILE A 77 6.64 -13.04 6.14
C ILE A 77 5.66 -12.15 6.90
N SER A 78 4.89 -12.77 7.80
CA SER A 78 3.89 -12.07 8.61
C SER A 78 4.54 -11.09 9.59
N GLU A 79 5.70 -11.44 10.16
CA GLU A 79 6.47 -10.54 11.02
C GLU A 79 6.94 -9.28 10.25
N ALA A 80 7.55 -9.45 9.07
CA ALA A 80 8.00 -8.32 8.25
C ALA A 80 6.83 -7.37 7.92
N VAL A 81 5.68 -7.92 7.57
CA VAL A 81 4.47 -7.16 7.24
C VAL A 81 3.92 -6.44 8.46
N ALA A 82 3.90 -7.08 9.64
CA ALA A 82 3.45 -6.46 10.88
C ALA A 82 4.28 -5.21 11.23
N TYR A 83 5.61 -5.32 11.16
CA TYR A 83 6.50 -4.16 11.31
C TYR A 83 6.24 -3.09 10.25
N SER A 84 5.92 -3.49 9.01
CA SER A 84 5.52 -2.54 7.97
C SER A 84 4.18 -1.86 8.26
N PHE A 85 3.22 -2.54 8.88
CA PHE A 85 1.97 -1.93 9.33
C PHE A 85 2.20 -0.91 10.44
N PHE A 86 3.07 -1.21 11.43
CA PHE A 86 3.46 -0.20 12.42
C PHE A 86 4.07 1.02 11.75
N GLY A 87 5.03 0.81 10.83
CA GLY A 87 5.63 1.89 10.06
C GLY A 87 4.60 2.77 9.35
N HIS A 88 3.61 2.13 8.73
CA HIS A 88 2.51 2.80 8.06
C HIS A 88 1.61 3.59 9.02
N GLY A 89 1.16 2.99 10.12
CA GLY A 89 0.29 3.66 11.08
C GLY A 89 0.97 4.85 11.75
N TYR A 90 2.25 4.73 12.11
CA TYR A 90 3.03 5.84 12.67
C TYR A 90 3.26 6.96 11.66
N ARG A 91 3.52 6.62 10.38
CA ARG A 91 3.57 7.62 9.29
C ARG A 91 2.28 8.41 9.22
N LEU A 92 1.13 7.73 9.17
CA LEU A 92 -0.19 8.38 9.10
C LEU A 92 -0.54 9.18 10.36
N SER A 93 0.02 8.80 11.51
CA SER A 93 -0.12 9.54 12.78
C SER A 93 0.82 10.75 12.87
N GLY A 94 1.60 11.03 11.81
CA GLY A 94 2.56 12.14 11.75
C GLY A 94 3.92 11.84 12.41
N ASN A 95 4.12 10.64 12.96
CA ASN A 95 5.40 10.23 13.52
C ASN A 95 6.26 9.49 12.49
N SER A 96 6.75 10.24 11.49
CA SER A 96 7.53 9.66 10.40
C SER A 96 8.90 9.12 10.83
N ILE A 97 9.46 9.54 11.97
CA ILE A 97 10.77 9.04 12.45
C ILE A 97 10.59 7.61 12.95
N GLU A 98 9.68 7.42 13.90
CA GLU A 98 9.37 6.09 14.44
C GLU A 98 8.84 5.17 13.33
N GLY A 99 8.00 5.69 12.43
CA GLY A 99 7.53 4.91 11.28
C GLY A 99 8.66 4.41 10.37
N LEU A 100 9.73 5.19 10.22
CA LEU A 100 10.90 4.78 9.43
C LEU A 100 11.69 3.68 10.13
N ASP A 101 11.86 3.76 11.45
CA ASP A 101 12.54 2.72 12.24
C ASP A 101 11.79 1.38 12.13
N TYR A 102 10.46 1.40 12.19
CA TYR A 102 9.63 0.23 11.95
C TYR A 102 9.81 -0.34 10.53
N HIS A 103 9.84 0.49 9.50
CA HIS A 103 10.10 0.03 8.13
C HIS A 103 11.51 -0.53 7.92
N ILE A 104 12.52 -0.01 8.63
CA ILE A 104 13.88 -0.57 8.60
C ILE A 104 13.89 -1.98 9.18
N ASN A 105 13.21 -2.20 10.30
CA ASN A 105 13.06 -3.55 10.89
C ASN A 105 12.30 -4.49 9.95
N ALA A 106 11.19 -4.02 9.36
CA ALA A 106 10.43 -4.76 8.36
C ALA A 106 11.31 -5.16 7.16
N LEU A 107 12.19 -4.27 6.70
CA LEU A 107 13.06 -4.53 5.56
C LEU A 107 14.07 -5.64 5.86
N GLN A 108 14.68 -5.62 7.05
CA GLN A 108 15.61 -6.68 7.47
C GLN A 108 14.93 -8.05 7.55
N LEU A 109 13.69 -8.10 8.05
CA LEU A 109 12.90 -9.32 8.10
C LEU A 109 12.51 -9.81 6.70
N ALA A 110 12.10 -8.89 5.81
CA ALA A 110 11.78 -9.18 4.41
C ALA A 110 13.01 -9.71 3.64
N GLU A 111 14.20 -9.18 3.90
CA GLU A 111 15.45 -9.69 3.34
C GLU A 111 15.76 -11.10 3.83
N LYS A 112 15.53 -11.40 5.11
CA LYS A 112 15.72 -12.73 5.69
C LYS A 112 14.73 -13.76 5.14
N CYS A 113 13.46 -13.40 4.94
CA CYS A 113 12.47 -14.32 4.41
C CYS A 113 12.62 -14.57 2.90
N GLY A 114 13.35 -13.70 2.19
CA GLY A 114 13.65 -13.85 0.75
C GLY A 114 12.47 -13.63 -0.19
N ASN A 115 11.29 -13.29 0.35
CA ASN A 115 10.07 -13.10 -0.45
C ASN A 115 10.10 -11.76 -1.21
N GLN A 116 10.18 -11.85 -2.53
CA GLN A 116 10.31 -10.67 -3.39
C GLN A 116 9.07 -9.77 -3.38
N SER A 117 7.87 -10.33 -3.19
CA SER A 117 6.63 -9.54 -3.08
C SER A 117 6.63 -8.72 -1.79
N ILE A 118 7.10 -9.30 -0.68
CA ILE A 118 7.19 -8.58 0.61
C ILE A 118 8.29 -7.52 0.59
N LEU A 119 9.43 -7.79 -0.05
CA LEU A 119 10.45 -6.76 -0.29
C LEU A 119 9.89 -5.57 -1.08
N ALA A 120 9.08 -5.84 -2.11
CA ALA A 120 8.41 -4.78 -2.87
C ALA A 120 7.43 -3.98 -2.00
N LEU A 121 6.65 -4.66 -1.16
CA LEU A 121 5.69 -4.04 -0.25
C LEU A 121 6.40 -3.11 0.74
N VAL A 122 7.36 -3.63 1.49
CA VAL A 122 8.06 -2.86 2.54
C VAL A 122 8.78 -1.66 1.95
N LYS A 123 9.47 -1.82 0.81
CA LYS A 123 10.15 -0.70 0.15
C LYS A 123 9.17 0.36 -0.35
N SER A 124 8.00 -0.04 -0.84
CA SER A 124 6.95 0.90 -1.26
C SER A 124 6.39 1.69 -0.08
N GLN A 125 6.10 1.02 1.05
CA GLN A 125 5.63 1.69 2.26
C GLN A 125 6.69 2.65 2.83
N MET A 126 7.95 2.24 2.86
CA MET A 126 9.06 3.10 3.27
C MET A 126 9.22 4.31 2.34
N ALA A 127 8.98 4.16 1.04
CA ALA A 127 9.03 5.25 0.07
C ALA A 127 7.94 6.30 0.31
N HIS A 128 6.77 5.93 0.88
CA HIS A 128 5.74 6.91 1.27
C HIS A 128 6.28 7.91 2.29
N ILE A 129 7.08 7.48 3.28
CA ILE A 129 7.70 8.41 4.25
C ILE A 129 8.57 9.45 3.55
N TYR A 130 9.42 9.03 2.61
CA TYR A 130 10.28 9.95 1.87
C TYR A 130 9.48 10.86 0.94
N LYS A 131 8.37 10.36 0.37
CA LYS A 131 7.44 11.17 -0.40
C LYS A 131 6.81 12.27 0.46
N ASP A 132 6.31 11.92 1.64
CA ASP A 132 5.64 12.85 2.56
C ASP A 132 6.60 13.93 3.07
N ARG A 133 7.90 13.63 3.12
CA ARG A 133 8.98 14.58 3.44
C ARG A 133 9.51 15.39 2.24
N GLU A 134 8.88 15.24 1.07
CA GLU A 134 9.31 15.85 -0.21
C GLU A 134 10.73 15.45 -0.65
N GLU A 135 11.28 14.37 -0.09
CA GLU A 135 12.57 13.78 -0.46
C GLU A 135 12.41 12.92 -1.74
N ASN A 136 11.90 13.54 -2.80
CA ASN A 136 11.43 12.89 -4.03
C ASN A 136 12.45 11.93 -4.65
N GLY A 137 13.74 12.27 -4.62
CA GLY A 137 14.80 11.40 -5.15
C GLY A 137 14.95 10.08 -4.39
N LYS A 138 14.80 10.09 -3.05
CA LYS A 138 14.83 8.87 -2.23
C LYS A 138 13.56 8.05 -2.41
N ALA A 139 12.40 8.71 -2.44
CA ALA A 139 11.12 8.06 -2.68
C ALA A 139 11.11 7.31 -4.02
N ILE A 140 11.50 8.00 -5.11
CA ILE A 140 11.60 7.41 -6.46
C ILE A 140 12.53 6.21 -6.46
N ARG A 141 13.73 6.32 -5.87
CA ARG A 141 14.69 5.20 -5.83
C ARG A 141 14.06 3.97 -5.19
N LEU A 142 13.40 4.13 -4.04
CA LEU A 142 12.76 3.03 -3.32
C LEU A 142 11.58 2.43 -4.07
N TYR A 143 10.73 3.24 -4.72
CA TYR A 143 9.67 2.70 -5.57
C TYR A 143 10.21 1.91 -6.77
N MET A 144 11.30 2.38 -7.40
CA MET A 144 11.90 1.65 -8.52
C MET A 144 12.58 0.35 -8.08
N GLU A 145 13.22 0.34 -6.91
CA GLU A 145 13.69 -0.90 -6.31
C GLU A 145 12.53 -1.85 -5.99
N ALA A 146 11.42 -1.32 -5.46
CA ALA A 146 10.21 -2.11 -5.20
C ALA A 146 9.62 -2.70 -6.49
N ASP A 147 9.54 -1.95 -7.60
CA ASP A 147 9.13 -2.47 -8.91
C ASP A 147 10.03 -3.64 -9.34
N ALA A 148 11.35 -3.50 -9.20
CA ALA A 148 12.29 -4.57 -9.56
C ALA A 148 12.09 -5.85 -8.74
N HIS A 149 11.74 -5.74 -7.45
CA HIS A 149 11.38 -6.89 -6.62
C HIS A 149 10.00 -7.44 -6.99
N ALA A 150 9.00 -6.59 -7.22
CA ALA A 150 7.65 -7.01 -7.58
C ALA A 150 7.64 -7.86 -8.87
N ASN A 151 8.45 -7.52 -9.86
CA ASN A 151 8.56 -8.28 -11.11
C ASN A 151 9.18 -9.69 -10.90
N LYS A 152 9.92 -9.90 -9.82
CA LYS A 152 10.45 -11.21 -9.40
C LYS A 152 9.53 -11.92 -8.40
N GLY A 153 8.48 -11.25 -7.94
CA GLY A 153 7.53 -11.74 -6.96
C GLY A 153 6.42 -12.61 -7.54
N THR A 154 5.78 -13.32 -6.62
CA THR A 154 4.61 -14.17 -6.89
C THR A 154 3.34 -13.34 -7.01
N ASN A 155 3.17 -12.31 -6.17
CA ASN A 155 2.00 -11.45 -6.18
C ASN A 155 2.12 -10.40 -7.29
N LYS A 156 1.18 -10.44 -8.24
CA LYS A 156 1.21 -9.54 -9.39
C LYS A 156 0.64 -8.15 -9.12
N ILE A 157 -0.20 -7.98 -8.08
CA ILE A 157 -0.69 -6.65 -7.67
C ILE A 157 0.49 -5.74 -7.29
N MET A 158 1.56 -6.29 -6.70
CA MET A 158 2.77 -5.52 -6.37
C MET A 158 3.48 -4.92 -7.60
N THR A 159 3.17 -5.37 -8.81
CA THR A 159 3.73 -4.76 -10.04
C THR A 159 3.02 -3.45 -10.42
N VAL A 160 1.93 -3.08 -9.73
CA VAL A 160 1.17 -1.85 -9.97
C VAL A 160 1.62 -0.75 -9.01
N TRP A 161 1.58 -1.00 -7.70
CA TRP A 161 1.69 0.06 -6.69
C TRP A 161 2.96 0.90 -6.75
N PRO A 162 4.18 0.32 -6.90
CA PRO A 162 5.39 1.13 -6.93
C PRO A 162 5.44 2.04 -8.15
N LEU A 163 5.00 1.56 -9.32
CA LEU A 163 4.96 2.34 -10.56
C LEU A 163 4.02 3.53 -10.45
N VAL A 164 2.82 3.30 -9.93
CA VAL A 164 1.79 4.34 -9.82
C VAL A 164 2.23 5.44 -8.84
N ASN A 165 2.80 5.04 -7.70
CA ASN A 165 3.33 6.00 -6.74
C ASN A 165 4.57 6.73 -7.27
N ALA A 166 5.51 6.05 -7.93
CA ALA A 166 6.64 6.70 -8.59
C ALA A 166 6.18 7.72 -9.63
N GLY A 167 5.18 7.35 -10.44
CA GLY A 167 4.57 8.21 -11.44
C GLY A 167 4.02 9.51 -10.86
N ALA A 168 3.29 9.42 -9.74
CA ALA A 168 2.80 10.59 -9.02
C ALA A 168 3.94 11.48 -8.48
N VAL A 169 5.01 10.88 -7.94
CA VAL A 169 6.19 11.64 -7.47
C VAL A 169 6.93 12.31 -8.63
N TYR A 170 7.07 11.64 -9.78
CA TYR A 170 7.64 12.24 -10.98
C TYR A 170 6.81 13.41 -11.51
N LEU A 171 5.47 13.28 -11.49
CA LEU A 171 4.55 14.34 -11.89
C LEU A 171 4.72 15.57 -11.00
N ASN A 172 4.76 15.37 -9.67
CA ASN A 172 4.99 16.46 -8.71
C ASN A 172 6.37 17.12 -8.89
N ALA A 173 7.37 16.34 -9.27
CA ALA A 173 8.71 16.83 -9.61
C ALA A 173 8.82 17.41 -11.05
N ASN A 174 7.71 17.57 -11.76
CA ASN A 174 7.62 18.06 -13.14
C ASN A 174 8.47 17.27 -14.15
N ARG A 175 8.75 15.99 -13.88
CA ARG A 175 9.41 15.05 -14.81
C ARG A 175 8.35 14.29 -15.59
N LEU A 176 7.75 14.96 -16.56
CA LEU A 176 6.54 14.50 -17.24
C LEU A 176 6.74 13.18 -18.01
N ASP A 177 7.88 13.01 -18.70
CA ASP A 177 8.15 11.78 -19.46
C ASP A 177 8.21 10.54 -18.55
N SER A 178 8.94 10.64 -17.44
CA SER A 178 9.05 9.55 -16.46
C SER A 178 7.72 9.28 -15.76
N ALA A 179 6.95 10.33 -15.44
CA ALA A 179 5.62 10.20 -14.88
C ALA A 179 4.69 9.42 -15.83
N LEU A 180 4.67 9.82 -17.11
CA LEU A 180 3.85 9.18 -18.14
C LEU A 180 4.17 7.69 -18.26
N ILE A 181 5.45 7.34 -18.40
CA ILE A 181 5.90 5.95 -18.55
C ILE A 181 5.47 5.10 -17.34
N CYS A 182 5.70 5.59 -16.12
CA CYS A 182 5.37 4.82 -14.92
C CYS A 182 3.85 4.62 -14.79
N LEU A 183 3.07 5.68 -15.01
CA LEU A 183 1.61 5.63 -14.89
C LEU A 183 0.98 4.78 -16.00
N GLN A 184 1.49 4.82 -17.23
CA GLN A 184 1.02 3.96 -18.33
C GLN A 184 1.30 2.48 -18.05
N ARG A 185 2.51 2.14 -17.60
CA ARG A 185 2.82 0.76 -17.21
C ARG A 185 1.93 0.29 -16.04
N GLY A 186 1.73 1.13 -15.04
CA GLY A 186 0.81 0.84 -13.93
C GLY A 186 -0.63 0.61 -14.40
N TYR A 187 -1.11 1.43 -15.34
CA TYR A 187 -2.43 1.29 -15.97
C TYR A 187 -2.57 -0.05 -16.71
N GLU A 188 -1.60 -0.39 -17.55
CA GLU A 188 -1.59 -1.64 -18.32
C GLU A 188 -1.60 -2.86 -17.40
N HIS A 189 -0.78 -2.85 -16.35
CA HIS A 189 -0.76 -3.92 -15.34
C HIS A 189 -2.11 -4.02 -14.62
N SER A 190 -2.71 -2.90 -14.20
CA SER A 190 -4.05 -2.88 -13.57
C SER A 190 -5.11 -3.52 -14.48
N LEU A 191 -5.11 -3.20 -15.79
CA LEU A 191 -6.06 -3.78 -16.74
C LEU A 191 -5.86 -5.29 -16.93
N GLN A 192 -4.62 -5.74 -17.08
CA GLN A 192 -4.30 -7.17 -17.24
C GLN A 192 -4.72 -7.99 -16.02
N LEU A 193 -4.54 -7.42 -14.82
CA LEU A 193 -4.88 -8.07 -13.56
C LEU A 193 -6.35 -7.90 -13.16
N LYS A 194 -7.14 -7.10 -13.90
CA LYS A 194 -8.48 -6.67 -13.51
C LYS A 194 -8.50 -6.06 -12.10
N TYR A 195 -7.46 -5.29 -11.78
CA TYR A 195 -7.27 -4.67 -10.47
C TYR A 195 -7.70 -3.21 -10.51
N GLU A 196 -8.96 -2.98 -10.14
CA GLU A 196 -9.64 -1.68 -10.31
C GLU A 196 -9.27 -0.63 -9.25
N ASN A 197 -8.78 -1.06 -8.07
CA ASN A 197 -8.56 -0.18 -6.91
C ASN A 197 -7.66 1.03 -7.21
N GLN A 198 -6.71 0.89 -8.14
CA GLN A 198 -5.77 1.97 -8.47
C GLN A 198 -6.15 2.75 -9.73
N LEU A 199 -7.15 2.31 -10.51
CA LEU A 199 -7.46 2.91 -11.80
C LEU A 199 -7.82 4.39 -11.70
N ALA A 200 -8.64 4.77 -10.70
CA ALA A 200 -9.01 6.17 -10.48
C ALA A 200 -7.77 7.04 -10.23
N TYR A 201 -6.88 6.60 -9.33
CA TYR A 201 -5.66 7.34 -9.00
C TYR A 201 -4.70 7.43 -10.20
N ILE A 202 -4.55 6.35 -10.97
CA ILE A 202 -3.74 6.33 -12.20
C ILE A 202 -4.26 7.33 -13.23
N LEU A 203 -5.58 7.29 -13.51
CA LEU A 203 -6.20 8.16 -14.51
C LEU A 203 -6.14 9.64 -14.10
N THR A 204 -6.33 9.95 -12.81
CA THR A 204 -6.16 11.32 -12.29
C THR A 204 -4.74 11.83 -12.55
N ASN A 205 -3.71 11.02 -12.25
CA ASN A 205 -2.33 11.43 -12.47
C ASN A 205 -1.98 11.51 -13.97
N LEU A 206 -2.48 10.60 -14.81
CA LEU A 206 -2.32 10.69 -16.27
C LEU A 206 -2.94 11.96 -16.83
N GLY A 207 -4.16 12.31 -16.40
CA GLY A 207 -4.79 13.59 -16.76
C GLY A 207 -3.96 14.79 -16.34
N GLY A 208 -3.35 14.73 -15.15
CA GLY A 208 -2.40 15.75 -14.67
C GLY A 208 -1.15 15.88 -15.56
N VAL A 209 -0.60 14.76 -16.02
CA VAL A 209 0.51 14.74 -16.99
C VAL A 209 0.08 15.38 -18.31
N GLN A 210 -1.05 14.95 -18.89
CA GLN A 210 -1.52 15.47 -20.18
C GLN A 210 -1.83 16.97 -20.13
N SER A 211 -2.46 17.43 -19.04
CA SER A 211 -2.71 18.85 -18.80
C SER A 211 -1.42 19.67 -18.79
N LYS A 212 -0.36 19.20 -18.12
CA LYS A 212 0.96 19.87 -18.10
C LYS A 212 1.68 19.81 -19.45
N LEU A 213 1.42 18.80 -20.28
CA LEU A 213 1.92 18.72 -21.66
C LEU A 213 1.15 19.62 -22.63
N GLY A 214 0.02 20.21 -22.22
CA GLY A 214 -0.85 21.00 -23.10
C GLY A 214 -1.78 20.15 -23.97
N ASN A 215 -1.86 18.84 -23.71
CA ASN A 215 -2.77 17.92 -24.39
C ASN A 215 -4.12 17.95 -23.67
N THR A 216 -5.08 18.70 -24.20
CA THR A 216 -6.43 18.83 -23.63
C THR A 216 -7.41 17.78 -24.14
N ALA A 217 -7.02 16.98 -25.14
CA ALA A 217 -7.79 15.84 -25.58
C ALA A 217 -7.50 14.65 -24.65
N LEU A 218 -8.52 14.19 -23.93
CA LEU A 218 -8.48 12.95 -23.17
C LEU A 218 -8.37 11.76 -24.15
N PRO A 219 -7.47 10.79 -23.96
CA PRO A 219 -7.65 9.45 -24.50
C PRO A 219 -8.83 8.73 -23.83
#